data_AF-A0AAU2VEL4-F1
#
_entry.id   AF-A0AAU2VEL4-F1
#
_cell.length_a   1.000
_cell.length_b   1.000
_cell.length_c   1.000
_cell.angle_alpha   90.00
_cell.angle_beta   90.00
_cell.angle_gamma   90.00
#
_symmetry.space_group_name_H-M   'P 1'
#
loop_
_entity.id
_entity.type
_entity.pdbx_description
1 polymer ?
#
loop_
_entity_poly.entity_id
_entity_poly.type
_entity_poly.pdbx_seq_one_letter_code
_entity_poly.pdbx_strand_id
1 'polypeptide(L)'
;MESTPTSPGSQRQGCMVGLFWIDGDNVHLGTPSATTASNVVLAPDSLQVIGSLPREWPWSEVTALEVIGVPVRSAGVRWAGRAASVAAAALDLWVPGSPAEMTVVVGAEGGGIETTVLSGAATAYTQREVDLSRALLGRFVEGTSSPAVLTDWWSSAEPGVLRSRGREAVLEEWHARK
;
A
#
# COMPACT_ATOMS: atom_id res chain seq x y z
N MET A 1 23.68 5.85 -37.42
CA MET A 1 23.62 5.97 -35.95
C MET A 1 22.17 5.72 -35.58
N GLU A 2 21.83 4.47 -35.27
CA GLU A 2 20.49 4.06 -34.90
C GLU A 2 20.34 4.27 -33.39
N SER A 3 19.52 5.26 -33.00
CA SER A 3 19.19 5.53 -31.61
C SER A 3 18.37 4.36 -31.05
N THR A 4 19.00 3.57 -30.19
CA THR A 4 18.33 2.48 -29.46
C THR A 4 17.28 3.10 -28.54
N PRO A 5 16.00 2.67 -28.59
CA PRO A 5 15.02 3.12 -27.61
C PRO A 5 15.43 2.60 -26.22
N THR A 6 15.57 3.52 -25.27
CA THR A 6 15.74 3.22 -23.85
C THR A 6 14.65 2.25 -23.43
N SER A 7 15.05 1.05 -22.98
CA SER A 7 14.13 0.06 -22.42
C SER A 7 13.26 0.74 -21.35
N PRO A 8 11.93 0.50 -21.35
CA PRO A 8 11.11 0.92 -20.22
C PRO A 8 11.73 0.30 -18.96
N GLY A 9 11.98 1.13 -17.95
CA GLY A 9 12.66 0.73 -16.72
C GLY A 9 12.11 -0.60 -16.22
N SER A 10 13.01 -1.54 -15.94
CA SER A 10 12.69 -2.84 -15.38
C SER A 10 11.70 -2.62 -14.24
N GLN A 11 10.44 -3.05 -14.42
CA GLN A 11 9.47 -3.01 -13.33
C GLN A 11 10.09 -3.80 -12.20
N ARG A 12 10.45 -3.14 -11.10
CA ARG A 12 10.99 -3.82 -9.93
C ARG A 12 9.98 -4.90 -9.55
N GLN A 13 10.43 -6.15 -9.60
CA GLN A 13 9.59 -7.28 -9.25
C GLN A 13 9.34 -7.19 -7.74
N GLY A 14 8.10 -6.89 -7.36
CA GLY A 14 7.69 -6.81 -5.97
C GLY A 14 6.48 -7.71 -5.70
N CYS A 15 6.18 -7.91 -4.42
CA CYS A 15 5.04 -8.69 -3.97
C CYS A 15 4.12 -7.84 -3.10
N MET A 16 2.82 -8.00 -3.32
CA MET A 16 1.78 -7.39 -2.50
C MET A 16 1.42 -8.34 -1.34
N VAL A 17 1.55 -7.86 -0.10
CA VAL A 17 1.04 -8.52 1.10
C VAL A 17 0.17 -7.53 1.85
N GLY A 18 -1.14 -7.73 1.88
CA GLY A 18 -2.03 -6.72 2.44
C GLY A 18 -1.90 -5.39 1.71
N LEU A 19 -1.72 -4.31 2.47
CA LEU A 19 -1.50 -2.97 1.93
C LEU A 19 -0.03 -2.66 1.61
N PHE A 20 0.88 -3.63 1.80
CA PHE A 20 2.33 -3.43 1.70
C PHE A 20 2.90 -4.02 0.41
N TRP A 21 3.41 -3.16 -0.48
CA TRP A 21 4.20 -3.59 -1.62
C TRP A 21 5.66 -3.67 -1.19
N ILE A 22 6.26 -4.83 -1.37
CA ILE A 22 7.64 -5.08 -0.94
C ILE A 22 8.49 -5.34 -2.18
N ASP A 23 9.54 -4.54 -2.39
CA ASP A 23 10.58 -4.79 -3.38
C ASP A 23 11.98 -4.68 -2.76
N GLY A 24 12.66 -5.82 -2.62
CA GLY A 24 13.97 -5.85 -1.99
C GLY A 24 13.91 -5.29 -0.56
N ASP A 25 14.65 -4.21 -0.34
CA ASP A 25 14.76 -3.52 0.95
C ASP A 25 13.70 -2.42 1.13
N ASN A 26 12.81 -2.20 0.14
CA ASN A 26 11.81 -1.14 0.20
C ASN A 26 10.42 -1.71 0.49
N VAL A 27 9.72 -1.05 1.42
CA VAL A 27 8.32 -1.30 1.69
C VAL A 27 7.52 -0.05 1.37
N HIS A 28 6.51 -0.19 0.52
CA HIS A 28 5.61 0.88 0.14
C HIS A 28 4.19 0.60 0.64
N LEU A 29 3.47 1.65 1.05
CA LEU A 29 2.02 1.56 1.23
C LEU A 29 1.32 1.74 -0.11
N GLY A 30 0.55 0.73 -0.50
CA GLY A 30 0.04 0.60 -1.86
C GLY A 30 1.14 0.24 -2.86
N THR A 31 0.80 0.23 -4.15
CA THR A 31 1.79 0.05 -5.21
C THR A 31 2.55 1.34 -5.47
N PRO A 32 3.88 1.27 -5.62
CA PRO A 32 4.67 2.38 -6.12
C PRO A 32 4.14 2.84 -7.48
N SER A 33 4.00 4.15 -7.65
CA SER A 33 3.61 4.72 -8.94
C SER A 33 4.40 5.98 -9.25
N ALA A 34 4.78 6.11 -10.53
CA ALA A 34 5.31 7.34 -11.10
C ALA A 34 4.19 8.34 -11.45
N THR A 35 2.93 7.92 -11.43
CA THR A 35 1.77 8.75 -11.81
C THR A 35 1.06 9.37 -10.63
N THR A 36 1.28 8.88 -9.40
CA THR A 36 0.77 9.54 -8.19
C THR A 36 1.65 10.71 -7.79
N ALA A 37 1.05 11.71 -7.15
CA ALA A 37 1.78 12.86 -6.62
C ALA A 37 2.77 12.47 -5.51
N SER A 38 2.57 11.32 -4.86
CA SER A 38 3.47 10.82 -3.83
C SER A 38 3.48 9.29 -3.72
N ASN A 39 4.51 8.78 -3.05
CA ASN A 39 4.65 7.41 -2.61
C ASN A 39 4.97 7.42 -1.11
N VAL A 40 4.39 6.48 -0.36
CA VAL A 40 4.65 6.35 1.08
C VAL A 40 5.54 5.14 1.29
N VAL A 41 6.70 5.34 1.92
CA VAL A 41 7.72 4.33 2.17
C VAL A 41 7.85 4.10 3.67
N LEU A 42 7.85 2.83 4.07
CA LEU A 42 8.03 2.38 5.44
C LEU A 42 9.47 1.87 5.58
N ALA A 43 10.34 2.65 6.22
CA ALA A 43 11.67 2.20 6.60
C ALA A 43 11.69 1.76 8.08
N PRO A 44 12.65 0.92 8.51
CA PRO A 44 12.74 0.50 9.90
C PRO A 44 12.78 1.66 10.91
N ASP A 45 13.47 2.74 10.55
CA ASP A 45 13.70 3.88 11.45
C ASP A 45 12.76 5.07 11.18
N SER A 46 12.10 5.12 10.01
CA SER A 46 11.29 6.27 9.61
C SER A 46 10.12 5.94 8.67
N LEU A 47 9.13 6.83 8.69
CA LEU A 47 8.05 6.92 7.71
C LEU A 47 8.37 8.04 6.73
N GLN A 48 8.40 7.74 5.43
CA GLN A 48 8.73 8.70 4.39
C GLN A 48 7.57 8.89 3.42
N VAL A 49 7.36 10.12 3.00
CA VAL A 49 6.48 10.49 1.90
C VAL A 49 7.33 11.16 0.84
N ILE A 50 7.48 10.46 -0.28
CA ILE A 50 8.29 10.89 -1.43
C ILE A 50 7.35 11.48 -2.47
N GLY A 51 7.67 12.64 -3.04
CA GLY A 51 6.80 13.27 -4.04
C GLY A 51 7.09 14.75 -4.20
N SER A 52 6.05 15.52 -4.56
CA SER A 52 6.15 16.97 -4.75
C SER A 52 6.47 17.75 -3.47
N LEU A 53 6.03 17.25 -2.32
CA LEU A 53 6.32 17.83 -1.00
C LEU A 53 6.89 16.74 -0.08
N PRO A 54 8.19 16.42 -0.18
CA PRO A 54 8.80 15.36 0.58
C PRO A 54 8.73 15.62 2.09
N ARG A 55 8.44 14.56 2.84
CA ARG A 55 8.43 14.55 4.30
C ARG A 55 9.00 13.24 4.81
N GLU A 56 9.62 13.29 5.97
CA GLU A 56 10.13 12.13 6.68
C GLU A 56 9.93 12.37 8.16
N TRP A 57 9.48 11.34 8.87
CA TRP A 57 9.30 11.34 10.32
C TRP A 57 9.99 10.11 10.90
N PRO A 58 10.78 10.24 11.98
CA PRO A 58 11.11 9.07 12.78
C PRO A 58 9.81 8.50 13.36
N TRP A 59 9.74 7.18 13.54
CA TRP A 59 8.53 6.54 14.08
C TRP A 59 8.07 7.11 15.43
N SER A 60 9.01 7.61 16.25
CA SER A 60 8.70 8.26 17.53
C SER A 60 7.90 9.56 17.42
N GLU A 61 7.91 10.22 16.25
CA GLU A 61 7.13 11.43 15.99
C GLU A 61 5.79 11.14 15.30
N VAL A 62 5.59 9.92 14.80
CA VAL A 62 4.34 9.50 14.16
C VAL A 62 3.33 9.16 15.25
N THR A 63 2.18 9.84 15.24
CA THR A 63 1.11 9.65 16.22
C THR A 63 -0.08 8.85 15.65
N ALA A 64 -0.22 8.81 14.32
CA ALA A 64 -1.23 8.01 13.64
C ALA A 64 -0.77 7.66 12.22
N LEU A 65 -1.17 6.48 11.73
CA LEU A 65 -0.97 6.07 10.36
C LEU A 65 -2.16 5.24 9.89
N GLU A 66 -3.02 5.84 9.08
CA GLU A 66 -4.26 5.22 8.61
C GLU A 66 -4.33 5.14 7.09
N VAL A 67 -5.06 4.14 6.58
CA VAL A 67 -5.34 4.02 5.14
C VAL A 67 -6.86 3.96 4.95
N ILE A 68 -7.40 4.93 4.23
CA ILE A 68 -8.83 5.13 3.95
C ILE A 68 -9.12 4.84 2.48
N GLY A 69 -10.36 4.45 2.17
CA GLY A 69 -10.78 4.21 0.78
C GLY A 69 -10.28 2.88 0.20
N VAL A 70 -9.76 1.97 1.04
CA VAL A 70 -9.26 0.68 0.61
C VAL A 70 -10.36 -0.12 -0.11
N PRO A 71 -10.12 -0.61 -1.34
CA PRO A 71 -11.13 -1.36 -2.08
C PRO A 71 -11.33 -2.74 -1.43
N VAL A 72 -12.42 -2.92 -0.68
CA VAL A 72 -12.78 -4.18 -0.04
C VAL A 72 -13.82 -4.94 -0.87
N ARG A 73 -13.59 -6.24 -1.06
CA ARG A 73 -14.57 -7.18 -1.60
C ARG A 73 -15.71 -7.31 -0.58
N SER A 74 -16.81 -6.61 -0.81
CA SER A 74 -18.01 -6.84 -0.02
C SER A 74 -18.61 -8.20 -0.37
N ALA A 75 -19.02 -8.98 0.63
CA ALA A 75 -19.72 -10.26 0.42
C ALA A 75 -21.08 -10.08 -0.28
N GLY A 76 -21.58 -8.84 -0.38
CA GLY A 76 -22.86 -8.48 -0.98
C GLY A 76 -22.80 -8.05 -2.45
N VAL A 77 -21.65 -7.63 -2.99
CA VAL A 77 -21.52 -7.28 -4.41
C VAL A 77 -21.07 -8.53 -5.16
N ARG A 78 -22.02 -9.44 -5.36
CA ARG A 78 -22.04 -10.21 -6.60
C ARG A 78 -22.04 -9.15 -7.70
N TRP A 79 -21.00 -9.11 -8.53
CA TRP A 79 -20.99 -8.41 -9.83
C TRP A 79 -21.99 -9.08 -10.78
N ALA A 80 -23.25 -9.12 -10.36
CA ALA A 80 -24.39 -9.45 -11.18
C ALA A 80 -24.92 -8.11 -11.70
N GLY A 81 -24.51 -7.76 -12.91
CA GLY A 81 -25.16 -6.72 -13.70
C GLY A 81 -24.22 -5.62 -14.14
N ARG A 82 -23.98 -5.59 -15.45
CA ARG A 82 -23.75 -4.34 -16.16
C ARG A 82 -24.80 -3.29 -15.74
N ALA A 83 -24.36 -2.03 -15.65
CA ALA A 83 -25.14 -0.79 -15.67
C ALA A 83 -26.02 -0.45 -14.44
N ALA A 84 -25.68 0.61 -13.71
CA ALA A 84 -26.26 1.96 -13.87
C ALA A 84 -26.05 2.84 -12.61
N SER A 85 -25.45 4.02 -12.83
CA SER A 85 -25.74 5.35 -12.24
C SER A 85 -25.89 5.53 -10.72
N VAL A 86 -24.98 6.27 -10.08
CA VAL A 86 -25.16 7.68 -9.59
C VAL A 86 -23.85 8.15 -8.91
N ALA A 87 -23.13 9.07 -9.56
CA ALA A 87 -22.34 10.18 -8.97
C ALA A 87 -21.66 10.96 -10.10
N ALA A 88 -22.43 11.78 -10.81
CA ALA A 88 -22.07 12.43 -12.08
C ALA A 88 -21.09 13.62 -11.99
N ALA A 89 -20.20 13.66 -11.00
CA ALA A 89 -19.16 14.70 -10.91
C ALA A 89 -17.74 14.14 -10.68
N ALA A 90 -17.61 12.94 -10.13
CA ALA A 90 -16.31 12.28 -9.93
C ALA A 90 -15.94 11.32 -11.10
N LEU A 91 -16.88 11.08 -12.02
CA LEU A 91 -16.73 10.08 -13.09
C LEU A 91 -16.04 10.58 -14.37
N ASP A 92 -15.86 11.88 -14.55
CA ASP A 92 -15.22 12.42 -15.78
C ASP A 92 -13.72 12.12 -15.87
N LEU A 93 -13.12 11.56 -14.81
CA LEU A 93 -11.72 11.12 -14.76
C LEU A 93 -11.55 9.60 -14.58
N TRP A 94 -12.63 8.83 -14.43
CA TRP A 94 -12.51 7.40 -14.20
C TRP A 94 -12.31 6.64 -15.52
N VAL A 95 -11.06 6.31 -15.82
CA VAL A 95 -10.72 5.38 -16.90
C VAL A 95 -10.95 3.94 -16.40
N PRO A 96 -11.76 3.13 -17.10
CA PRO A 96 -11.90 1.71 -16.79
C PRO A 96 -10.53 1.02 -16.84
N GLY A 97 -10.07 0.49 -15.70
CA GLY A 97 -8.78 -0.20 -15.58
C GLY A 97 -7.67 0.57 -14.86
N SER A 98 -7.91 1.82 -14.41
CA SER A 98 -6.97 2.50 -13.51
C SER A 98 -6.95 1.82 -12.13
N PRO A 99 -5.78 1.66 -11.49
CA PRO A 99 -5.68 1.17 -10.12
C PRO A 99 -6.56 2.01 -9.19
N ALA A 100 -7.27 1.36 -8.26
CA ALA A 100 -8.10 2.07 -7.29
C ALA A 100 -7.22 2.94 -6.39
N GLU A 101 -7.62 4.19 -6.15
CA GLU A 101 -6.92 5.11 -5.25
C GLU A 101 -7.27 4.82 -3.79
N MET A 102 -6.31 5.06 -2.89
CA MET A 102 -6.47 5.01 -1.44
C MET A 102 -5.82 6.26 -0.85
N THR A 103 -6.28 6.68 0.32
CA THR A 103 -5.71 7.83 1.04
C THR A 103 -4.94 7.34 2.25
N VAL A 104 -3.66 7.69 2.35
CA VAL A 104 -2.85 7.52 3.55
C VAL A 104 -2.92 8.80 4.36
N VAL A 105 -3.34 8.68 5.62
CA VAL A 105 -3.37 9.77 6.58
C VAL A 105 -2.23 9.54 7.58
N VAL A 106 -1.33 10.50 7.66
CA VAL A 106 -0.21 10.49 8.59
C VAL A 106 -0.47 11.56 9.63
N GLY A 107 -0.62 11.17 10.89
CA GLY A 107 -0.54 12.08 12.03
C GLY A 107 0.89 12.09 12.56
N ALA A 108 1.46 13.27 12.77
CA ALA A 108 2.76 13.44 13.41
C ALA A 108 2.74 14.60 14.41
N GLU A 109 3.72 14.63 15.31
CA GLU A 109 3.93 15.76 16.20
C GLU A 109 4.11 17.05 15.39
N GLY A 110 3.33 18.09 15.71
CA GLY A 110 3.37 19.36 14.98
C GLY A 110 2.53 19.41 13.69
N GLY A 111 1.86 18.31 13.31
CA GLY A 111 0.88 18.31 12.23
C GLY A 111 0.94 17.05 11.36
N GLY A 112 -0.20 16.70 10.77
CA GLY A 112 -0.34 15.56 9.87
C GLY A 112 -0.46 15.95 8.40
N ILE A 113 -0.42 14.96 7.52
CA ILE A 113 -0.73 15.11 6.09
C ILE A 113 -1.66 14.00 5.62
N GLU A 114 -2.30 14.23 4.47
CA GLU A 114 -3.01 13.21 3.72
C GLU A 114 -2.37 13.10 2.34
N THR A 115 -2.21 11.87 1.83
CA THR A 115 -1.64 11.63 0.51
C THR A 115 -2.27 10.45 -0.20
N THR A 116 -2.40 10.54 -1.51
CA THR A 116 -3.02 9.49 -2.34
C THR A 116 -1.98 8.46 -2.77
N VAL A 117 -2.30 7.19 -2.59
CA VAL A 117 -1.53 6.03 -3.08
C VAL A 117 -2.43 5.13 -3.93
N LEU A 118 -1.83 4.26 -4.75
CA LEU A 118 -2.57 3.32 -5.57
C LEU A 118 -2.69 1.96 -4.88
N SER A 119 -3.86 1.34 -4.96
CA SER A 119 -4.08 -0.05 -4.57
C SER A 119 -3.35 -0.99 -5.52
N GLY A 120 -2.53 -1.87 -4.96
CA GLY A 120 -1.82 -2.90 -5.72
C GLY A 120 -2.63 -4.15 -6.02
N ALA A 121 -3.80 -4.30 -5.40
CA ALA A 121 -4.60 -5.50 -5.58
C ALA A 121 -5.39 -5.45 -6.89
N ALA A 122 -5.04 -6.34 -7.83
CA ALA A 122 -5.79 -6.56 -9.08
C ALA A 122 -7.25 -6.97 -8.83
N THR A 123 -7.54 -7.56 -7.67
CA THR A 123 -8.90 -7.77 -7.14
C THR A 123 -8.99 -7.14 -5.76
N ALA A 124 -10.09 -6.47 -5.43
CA ALA A 124 -10.35 -5.91 -4.10
C ALA A 124 -9.93 -6.84 -2.94
N TYR A 125 -9.40 -6.24 -1.88
CA TYR A 125 -8.92 -6.89 -0.65
C TYR A 125 -10.07 -7.59 0.10
N THR A 126 -9.78 -8.60 0.91
CA THR A 126 -10.77 -9.06 1.91
C THR A 126 -10.81 -8.08 3.07
N GLN A 127 -11.94 -8.01 3.80
CA GLN A 127 -12.02 -7.15 5.00
C GLN A 127 -10.94 -7.53 6.02
N ARG A 128 -10.72 -8.84 6.21
CA ARG A 128 -9.71 -9.36 7.13
C ARG A 128 -8.29 -8.93 6.75
N GLU A 129 -7.94 -8.97 5.47
CA GLU A 129 -6.63 -8.54 4.99
C GLU A 129 -6.39 -7.05 5.26
N VAL A 130 -7.42 -6.22 5.11
CA VAL A 130 -7.36 -4.78 5.45
C VAL A 130 -7.21 -4.57 6.95
N ASP A 131 -8.00 -5.28 7.76
CA ASP A 131 -7.96 -5.14 9.22
C ASP A 131 -6.59 -5.56 9.78
N LEU A 132 -6.03 -6.67 9.29
CA LEU A 132 -4.69 -7.13 9.66
C LEU A 132 -3.61 -6.11 9.25
N SER A 133 -3.73 -5.52 8.06
CA SER A 133 -2.77 -4.51 7.58
C SER A 133 -2.82 -3.24 8.43
N ARG A 134 -4.02 -2.73 8.74
CA ARG A 134 -4.20 -1.55 9.59
C ARG A 134 -3.74 -1.79 11.02
N ALA A 135 -4.04 -2.97 11.57
CA ALA A 135 -3.53 -3.34 12.89
C ALA A 135 -1.99 -3.37 12.91
N LEU A 136 -1.35 -3.85 11.84
CA LEU A 136 0.12 -3.87 11.76
C LEU A 136 0.70 -2.45 11.68
N LEU A 137 0.06 -1.55 10.93
CA LEU A 137 0.42 -0.12 10.92
C LEU A 137 0.32 0.51 12.31
N GLY A 138 -0.75 0.23 13.04
CA GLY A 138 -0.90 0.68 14.43
C GLY A 138 0.26 0.22 15.31
N ARG A 139 0.72 -1.02 15.14
CA ARG A 139 1.87 -1.55 15.88
C ARG A 139 3.20 -0.88 15.53
N PHE A 140 3.40 -0.46 14.29
CA PHE A 140 4.58 0.33 13.91
C PHE A 140 4.56 1.70 14.60
N VAL A 141 3.41 2.37 14.60
CA VAL A 141 3.22 3.65 15.31
C VAL A 141 3.43 3.49 16.82
N GLU A 142 2.92 2.42 17.41
CA GLU A 142 3.11 2.11 18.84
C GLU A 142 4.53 1.62 19.19
N GLY A 143 5.38 1.36 18.20
CA GLY A 143 6.72 0.79 18.41
C GLY A 143 6.71 -0.65 18.95
N THR A 144 5.60 -1.39 18.78
CA THR A 144 5.46 -2.80 19.19
C THR A 144 5.72 -3.79 18.06
N SER A 145 6.09 -3.27 16.89
CA SER A 145 6.62 -3.97 15.73
C SER A 145 7.44 -2.97 14.90
N SER A 146 8.25 -3.46 13.96
CA SER A 146 9.03 -2.64 13.04
C SER A 146 8.77 -3.04 11.59
N PRO A 147 8.77 -2.10 10.62
CA PRO A 147 8.75 -2.43 9.20
C PRO A 147 9.83 -3.43 8.76
N ALA A 148 10.92 -3.59 9.52
CA ALA A 148 11.96 -4.59 9.27
C ALA A 148 11.40 -6.03 9.14
N VAL A 149 10.29 -6.37 9.81
CA VAL A 149 9.69 -7.71 9.70
C VAL A 149 9.20 -8.03 8.29
N LEU A 150 8.90 -7.01 7.48
CA LEU A 150 8.47 -7.14 6.08
C LEU A 150 9.67 -7.40 5.16
N THR A 151 10.77 -6.66 5.35
CA THR A 151 12.01 -6.84 4.56
C THR A 151 12.73 -8.13 4.92
N ASP A 152 12.69 -8.55 6.18
CA ASP A 152 13.20 -9.84 6.63
C ASP A 152 12.41 -11.01 6.02
N TRP A 153 11.09 -10.86 5.92
CA TRP A 153 10.24 -11.81 5.23
C TRP A 153 10.57 -11.89 3.74
N TRP A 154 10.73 -10.76 3.06
CA TRP A 154 11.12 -10.73 1.65
C TRP A 154 12.45 -11.44 1.40
N SER A 155 13.43 -11.23 2.28
CA SER A 155 14.77 -11.81 2.16
C SER A 155 14.82 -13.32 2.43
N SER A 156 13.88 -13.83 3.22
CA SER A 156 13.83 -15.25 3.61
C SER A 156 12.83 -16.06 2.80
N ALA A 157 11.84 -15.41 2.20
CA ALA A 157 10.89 -16.03 1.29
C ALA A 157 11.46 -16.08 -0.14
N GLU A 158 10.93 -16.98 -0.97
CA GLU A 158 11.00 -16.86 -2.43
C GLU A 158 9.64 -16.33 -2.93
N PRO A 159 9.33 -15.02 -2.76
CA PRO A 159 7.96 -14.55 -2.90
C PRO A 159 7.55 -14.44 -4.37
N GLY A 160 6.61 -15.29 -4.77
CA GLY A 160 5.79 -15.09 -5.96
C GLY A 160 4.55 -14.24 -5.68
N VAL A 161 3.64 -14.15 -6.66
CA VAL A 161 2.34 -13.49 -6.46
C VAL A 161 1.48 -14.28 -5.48
N LEU A 162 1.18 -13.70 -4.32
CA LEU A 162 0.36 -14.33 -3.29
C LEU A 162 -1.14 -14.12 -3.53
N ARG A 163 -1.92 -15.19 -3.34
CA ARG A 163 -3.40 -15.11 -3.23
C ARG A 163 -3.79 -14.56 -1.86
N SER A 164 -5.02 -14.05 -1.73
CA SER A 164 -5.53 -13.42 -0.51
C SER A 164 -5.28 -14.22 0.77
N ARG A 165 -5.60 -15.52 0.81
CA ARG A 165 -5.32 -16.37 1.98
C ARG A 165 -3.82 -16.46 2.33
N GLY A 166 -2.95 -16.48 1.32
CA GLY A 166 -1.51 -16.47 1.54
C GLY A 166 -1.03 -15.13 2.12
N ARG A 167 -1.59 -14.01 1.64
CA ARG A 167 -1.32 -12.67 2.20
C ARG A 167 -1.80 -12.53 3.64
N GLU A 168 -3.01 -13.01 3.94
CA GLU A 168 -3.53 -13.05 5.32
C GLU A 168 -2.64 -13.87 6.26
N ALA A 169 -2.18 -15.05 5.83
CA ALA A 169 -1.30 -15.88 6.65
C ALA A 169 0.04 -15.22 6.97
N VAL A 170 0.64 -14.52 5.99
CA VAL A 170 1.87 -13.74 6.21
C VAL A 170 1.63 -12.57 7.16
N LEU A 171 0.50 -11.85 7.02
CA LEU A 171 0.15 -10.77 7.95
C LEU A 171 -0.02 -11.30 9.38
N GLU A 172 -0.68 -12.44 9.57
CA GLU A 172 -0.82 -13.10 10.87
C GLU A 172 0.55 -13.48 11.47
N GLU A 173 1.46 -13.97 10.64
CA GLU A 173 2.83 -14.28 11.05
C GLU A 173 3.56 -13.03 11.55
N TRP A 174 3.45 -11.90 10.83
CA TRP A 174 4.06 -10.63 11.27
C TRP A 174 3.46 -10.12 12.57
N HIS A 175 2.16 -10.33 12.81
CA HIS A 175 1.54 -10.03 14.10
C HIS A 175 2.04 -10.91 15.24
N ALA A 176 2.53 -12.11 14.96
CA ALA A 176 3.15 -12.97 15.97
C ALA A 176 4.60 -12.54 16.30
N ARG A 177 5.23 -11.71 15.46
CA ARG A 177 6.57 -11.17 15.67
C ARG A 177 6.50 -9.90 16.54
N LYS A 178 7.59 -9.64 17.26
CA LYS A 178 7.78 -8.44 18.08
C LYS A 178 8.70 -7.47 17.36
#